data_AF-A0A1Y4UK52-F1
#
_entry.id   AF-A0A1Y4UK52-F1
#
_cell.length_a   1.000
_cell.length_b   1.000
_cell.length_c   1.000
_cell.angle_alpha   90.00
_cell.angle_beta   90.00
_cell.angle_gamma   90.00
#
_symmetry.space_group_name_H-M   'P 1'
#
loop_
_entity.id
_entity.type
_entity.pdbx_description
1 polymer ?
#
loop_
_entity_poly.entity_id
_entity_poly.type
_entity_poly.pdbx_seq_one_letter_code
_entity_poly.pdbx_strand_id
1 'polypeptide(L)'
;MYDRLKKILPIVLIVIVAVFSVLYFFIGRQYGVEYQDALYFPATEGDTTVYSAKVDGQSASFTVEGNTVTYHWGDTVYGPYTVREDPTAAPGGEWESLDLIGVEIREEDSILFRGGYTEDLFLFIREDGEPDSDLFHVTYSVNGVEHDADGNVVDPHRPSLSTLIRFSQLPQADAHRGNSLMWFLGLFLAGIAALLIKFDDTLFRLHLSFRVKYPEDAEPSDWEIFSRIFSWIAFTLLSLGLFIAGLVIIS
;
A
#
# COMPACT_ATOMS: atom_id res chain seq x y z
N MET A 1 38.52 -7.53 17.39
CA MET A 1 37.30 -6.90 16.81
C MET A 1 36.46 -7.94 16.07
N TYR A 2 37.07 -8.68 15.14
CA TYR A 2 36.45 -9.77 14.37
C TYR A 2 35.66 -10.80 15.23
N ASP A 3 36.30 -11.42 16.23
CA ASP A 3 35.64 -12.46 17.05
C ASP A 3 34.44 -11.95 17.86
N ARG A 4 34.47 -10.68 18.25
CA ARG A 4 33.36 -10.05 18.96
C ARG A 4 32.17 -9.86 18.01
N LEU A 5 32.41 -9.35 16.81
CA LEU A 5 31.39 -9.19 15.77
C LEU A 5 30.77 -10.54 15.37
N LYS A 6 31.60 -11.57 15.15
CA LYS A 6 31.15 -12.93 14.84
C LYS A 6 30.19 -13.52 15.88
N LYS A 7 30.34 -13.14 17.15
CA LYS A 7 29.43 -13.57 18.24
C LYS A 7 28.20 -12.68 18.38
N ILE A 8 28.36 -11.37 18.24
CA ILE A 8 27.28 -10.39 18.49
C ILE A 8 26.30 -10.34 17.32
N LEU A 9 26.79 -10.33 16.09
CA LEU A 9 25.98 -10.07 14.90
C LEU A 9 24.88 -11.13 14.66
N PRO A 10 25.12 -12.44 14.87
CA PRO A 10 24.03 -13.43 14.81
C PRO A 10 22.93 -13.20 15.86
N ILE A 11 23.29 -12.76 17.06
CA ILE A 11 22.32 -12.43 18.11
C ILE A 11 21.48 -11.23 17.66
N VAL A 12 22.11 -10.20 17.10
CA VAL A 12 21.43 -9.03 16.54
C VAL A 12 20.47 -9.44 15.41
N LEU A 13 20.90 -10.29 14.48
CA LEU A 13 20.06 -10.81 13.40
C LEU A 13 18.83 -11.56 13.93
N ILE A 14 19.01 -12.43 14.93
CA ILE A 14 17.90 -13.15 15.56
C ILE A 14 16.91 -12.17 16.20
N VAL A 15 17.40 -11.16 16.91
CA VAL A 15 16.55 -10.12 17.52
C VAL A 15 15.79 -9.33 16.46
N ILE A 16 16.46 -8.91 15.38
CA ILE A 16 15.82 -8.20 14.26
C ILE A 16 14.70 -9.07 13.67
N VAL A 17 15.01 -10.31 13.28
CA VAL A 17 14.01 -11.23 12.70
C VAL A 17 12.84 -11.45 13.65
N ALA A 18 13.09 -11.65 14.94
CA ALA A 18 12.03 -11.85 15.93
C ALA A 18 11.13 -10.61 16.06
N VAL A 19 11.72 -9.42 16.24
CA VAL A 19 10.99 -8.15 16.38
C VAL A 19 10.15 -7.90 15.14
N PHE A 20 10.73 -7.99 13.94
CA PHE A 20 9.98 -7.74 12.71
C PHE A 20 8.91 -8.82 12.45
N SER A 21 9.16 -10.09 12.76
CA SER A 21 8.12 -11.12 12.65
C SER A 21 6.91 -10.83 13.55
N VAL A 22 7.14 -10.34 14.77
CA VAL A 22 6.07 -9.91 15.66
C VAL A 22 5.34 -8.69 15.10
N LEU A 23 6.06 -7.69 14.59
CA LEU A 23 5.46 -6.50 13.98
C LEU A 23 4.56 -6.86 12.79
N TYR A 24 5.05 -7.68 11.85
CA TYR A 24 4.28 -8.13 10.70
C TYR A 24 3.04 -8.94 11.12
N PHE A 25 3.14 -9.76 12.17
CA PHE A 25 2.00 -10.51 12.70
C PHE A 25 0.88 -9.62 13.24
N PHE A 26 1.21 -8.49 13.86
CA PHE A 26 0.22 -7.52 14.34
C PHE A 26 -0.32 -6.63 13.23
N ILE A 27 0.57 -6.10 12.39
CA ILE A 27 0.21 -5.14 11.34
C ILE A 27 -0.59 -5.81 10.22
N GLY A 28 -0.24 -7.04 9.83
CA GLY A 28 -1.02 -7.81 8.84
C GLY A 28 -2.40 -8.24 9.32
N ARG A 29 -2.80 -7.93 10.57
CA ARG A 29 -4.16 -8.12 11.08
C ARG A 29 -4.99 -6.84 11.10
N GLN A 30 -4.36 -5.69 10.87
CA GLN A 30 -5.05 -4.41 10.84
C GLN A 30 -5.51 -4.14 9.42
N TYR A 31 -6.66 -4.73 9.09
CA TYR A 31 -7.32 -4.49 7.82
C TYR A 31 -7.99 -3.10 7.84
N GLY A 32 -7.85 -2.39 6.73
CA GLY A 32 -8.51 -1.13 6.45
C GLY A 32 -8.96 -1.09 5.00
N VAL A 33 -9.65 -0.01 4.65
CA VAL A 33 -10.07 0.30 3.29
C VAL A 33 -9.02 1.21 2.67
N GLU A 34 -8.38 0.78 1.58
CA GLU A 34 -7.34 1.57 0.91
C GLU A 34 -7.95 2.71 0.07
N TYR A 35 -7.46 3.94 0.25
CA TYR A 35 -7.80 5.11 -0.58
C TYR A 35 -6.67 6.16 -0.51
N GLN A 36 -6.26 6.72 -1.66
CA GLN A 36 -5.18 7.72 -1.78
C GLN A 36 -3.90 7.35 -0.98
N ASP A 37 -3.36 6.15 -1.21
CA ASP A 37 -2.16 5.62 -0.52
C ASP A 37 -2.27 5.55 1.03
N ALA A 38 -3.48 5.65 1.56
CA ALA A 38 -3.78 5.56 2.98
C ALA A 38 -4.75 4.42 3.26
N LEU A 39 -4.61 3.83 4.45
CA LEU A 39 -5.53 2.82 4.96
C LEU A 39 -6.47 3.47 5.95
N TYR A 40 -7.75 3.40 5.62
CA TYR A 40 -8.83 3.90 6.46
C TYR A 40 -9.37 2.78 7.34
N PHE A 41 -9.30 2.96 8.64
CA PHE A 41 -9.79 1.98 9.61
C PHE A 41 -11.25 2.25 9.94
N PRO A 42 -12.15 1.26 9.78
CA PRO A 42 -13.57 1.45 10.09
C PRO A 42 -13.82 1.41 11.60
N ALA A 43 -14.69 2.30 12.06
CA ALA A 43 -15.29 2.29 13.39
C ALA A 43 -16.80 2.50 13.24
N THR A 44 -17.59 1.50 13.59
CA THR A 44 -19.06 1.55 13.48
C THR A 44 -19.68 1.86 14.84
N GLU A 45 -20.49 2.91 14.90
CA GLU A 45 -21.28 3.29 16.05
C GLU A 45 -22.75 3.44 15.63
N GLY A 46 -23.59 2.47 16.00
CA GLY A 46 -24.99 2.44 15.55
C GLY A 46 -25.10 2.24 14.04
N ASP A 47 -25.82 3.13 13.36
CA ASP A 47 -26.02 3.11 11.90
C ASP A 47 -24.97 3.94 11.14
N THR A 48 -23.99 4.50 11.84
CA THR A 48 -22.91 5.31 11.27
C THR A 48 -21.60 4.54 11.30
N THR A 49 -20.88 4.53 10.18
CA THR A 49 -19.51 4.00 10.12
C THR A 49 -18.55 5.12 9.74
N VAL A 50 -17.53 5.32 10.58
CA VAL A 50 -16.46 6.30 10.35
C VAL A 50 -15.20 5.55 9.96
N TYR A 51 -14.71 5.82 8.76
CA TYR A 51 -13.45 5.34 8.23
C TYR A 51 -12.40 6.42 8.45
N SER A 52 -11.38 6.15 9.26
CA SER A 52 -10.38 7.17 9.65
C SER A 52 -8.97 6.84 9.18
N ALA A 53 -8.25 7.84 8.69
CA ALA A 53 -6.86 7.74 8.27
C ALA A 53 -6.08 9.04 8.54
N LYS A 54 -4.80 9.04 8.19
CA LYS A 54 -3.99 10.25 8.03
C LYS A 54 -3.51 10.34 6.60
N VAL A 55 -3.83 11.45 5.94
CA VAL A 55 -3.46 11.76 4.55
C VAL A 55 -2.71 13.09 4.58
N ASP A 56 -1.50 13.14 4.03
CA ASP A 56 -0.64 14.33 4.00
C ASP A 56 -0.42 15.02 5.37
N GLY A 57 -0.35 14.20 6.42
CA GLY A 57 -0.15 14.67 7.80
C GLY A 57 -1.41 15.25 8.45
N GLN A 58 -2.50 15.41 7.71
CA GLN A 58 -3.81 15.81 8.21
C GLN A 58 -4.65 14.59 8.59
N SER A 59 -5.60 14.80 9.51
CA SER A 59 -6.63 13.80 9.78
C SER A 59 -7.60 13.74 8.60
N ALA A 60 -7.90 12.54 8.13
CA ALA A 60 -8.88 12.31 7.08
C ALA A 60 -9.92 11.31 7.55
N SER A 61 -11.19 11.54 7.23
CA SER A 61 -12.24 10.59 7.59
C SER A 61 -13.41 10.61 6.62
N PHE A 62 -13.85 9.42 6.19
CA PHE A 62 -15.16 9.24 5.57
C PHE A 62 -16.17 8.85 6.64
N THR A 63 -17.25 9.61 6.74
CA THR A 63 -18.41 9.28 7.58
C THR A 63 -19.51 8.80 6.67
N VAL A 64 -19.99 7.57 6.90
CA VAL A 64 -21.05 6.95 6.13
C VAL A 64 -22.25 6.74 7.06
N GLU A 65 -23.38 7.37 6.72
CA GLU A 65 -24.66 7.24 7.42
C GLU A 65 -25.75 6.87 6.41
N GLY A 66 -26.17 5.61 6.44
CA GLY A 66 -27.06 5.07 5.41
C GLY A 66 -26.44 5.17 4.02
N ASN A 67 -27.02 6.04 3.18
CA ASN A 67 -26.56 6.29 1.82
C ASN A 67 -25.86 7.66 1.64
N THR A 68 -25.60 8.34 2.76
CA THR A 68 -24.92 9.64 2.79
C THR A 68 -23.46 9.45 3.18
N VAL A 69 -22.56 10.02 2.38
CA VAL A 69 -21.12 9.99 2.58
C VAL A 69 -20.62 11.42 2.76
N THR A 70 -19.91 11.68 3.85
CA THR A 70 -19.24 12.95 4.09
C THR A 70 -17.75 12.70 4.25
N TYR A 71 -16.91 13.45 3.54
CA TYR A 71 -15.46 13.34 3.64
C TYR A 71 -14.88 14.57 4.31
N HIS A 72 -14.14 14.37 5.39
CA HIS A 72 -13.39 15.42 6.08
C HIS A 72 -11.90 15.21 5.85
N TRP A 73 -11.20 16.27 5.48
CA TRP A 73 -9.75 16.30 5.38
C TRP A 73 -9.23 17.59 6.03
N GLY A 74 -8.55 17.45 7.17
CA GLY A 74 -8.16 18.59 8.00
C GLY A 74 -9.37 19.41 8.44
N ASP A 75 -9.40 20.69 8.05
CA ASP A 75 -10.51 21.62 8.31
C ASP A 75 -11.52 21.68 7.13
N THR A 76 -11.26 20.97 6.04
CA THR A 76 -12.10 20.97 4.83
C THR A 76 -13.13 19.85 4.90
N VAL A 77 -14.37 20.16 4.54
CA VAL A 77 -15.49 19.22 4.48
C VAL A 77 -16.00 19.15 3.05
N TYR A 78 -16.11 17.94 2.53
CA TYR A 78 -16.69 17.63 1.22
C TYR A 78 -17.99 16.85 1.40
N GLY A 79 -19.02 17.27 0.67
CA GLY A 79 -20.38 16.76 0.80
C GLY A 79 -21.23 17.59 1.77
N PRO A 80 -22.34 17.04 2.28
CA PRO A 80 -22.73 15.63 2.22
C PRO A 80 -23.10 15.17 0.80
N TYR A 81 -22.63 13.97 0.45
CA TYR A 81 -22.98 13.30 -0.80
C TYR A 81 -24.04 12.25 -0.54
N THR A 82 -25.14 12.28 -1.30
CA THR A 82 -26.15 11.23 -1.26
C THR A 82 -25.99 10.36 -2.49
N VAL A 83 -25.72 9.06 -2.28
CA VAL A 83 -25.64 8.06 -3.35
C VAL A 83 -26.90 7.22 -3.31
N ARG A 84 -27.58 7.04 -4.45
CA ARG A 84 -28.79 6.22 -4.53
C ARG A 84 -28.77 5.37 -5.78
N GLU A 85 -29.00 4.07 -5.62
CA GLU A 85 -29.28 3.20 -6.75
C GLU A 85 -30.64 3.55 -7.36
N ASP A 86 -30.64 3.83 -8.67
CA ASP A 86 -31.82 4.12 -9.46
C ASP A 86 -31.69 3.34 -10.78
N PRO A 87 -32.35 2.17 -10.91
CA PRO A 87 -32.28 1.37 -12.13
C PRO A 87 -32.72 2.11 -13.39
N THR A 88 -33.49 3.20 -13.27
CA THR A 88 -33.92 4.01 -14.42
C THR A 88 -32.82 4.95 -14.93
N ALA A 89 -31.76 5.17 -14.16
CA ALA A 89 -30.62 5.98 -14.56
C ALA A 89 -29.64 5.23 -15.48
N ALA A 90 -29.69 3.89 -15.51
CA ALA A 90 -28.82 3.10 -16.40
C ALA A 90 -29.23 3.31 -17.87
N PRO A 91 -28.30 3.67 -18.76
CA PRO A 91 -28.61 3.88 -20.17
C PRO A 91 -28.92 2.55 -20.86
N GLY A 92 -29.93 2.57 -21.74
CA GLY A 92 -30.29 1.43 -22.59
C GLY A 92 -29.52 1.37 -23.91
N GLY A 93 -29.93 0.46 -24.81
CA GLY A 93 -29.36 0.35 -26.15
C GLY A 93 -27.96 -0.27 -26.17
N GLU A 94 -26.96 0.49 -26.64
CA GLU A 94 -25.59 -0.01 -26.85
C GLU A 94 -24.91 -0.47 -25.55
N TRP A 95 -25.38 0.05 -24.41
CA TRP A 95 -24.83 -0.23 -23.07
C TRP A 95 -25.53 -1.38 -22.34
N GLU A 96 -26.65 -1.93 -22.87
CA GLU A 96 -27.40 -3.02 -22.23
C GLU A 96 -26.56 -4.28 -22.01
N SER A 97 -25.55 -4.50 -22.85
CA SER A 97 -24.66 -5.67 -22.75
C SER A 97 -23.67 -5.62 -21.58
N LEU A 98 -23.54 -4.47 -20.91
CA LEU A 98 -22.58 -4.25 -19.82
C LEU A 98 -23.19 -4.36 -18.42
N ASP A 99 -24.48 -4.70 -18.30
CA ASP A 99 -25.21 -4.86 -17.02
C ASP A 99 -24.94 -3.71 -16.03
N LEU A 100 -25.00 -2.47 -16.52
CA LEU A 100 -24.69 -1.27 -15.72
C LEU A 100 -25.67 -1.11 -14.56
N ILE A 101 -25.14 -0.79 -13.38
CA ILE A 101 -25.93 -0.42 -12.20
C ILE A 101 -26.30 1.06 -12.34
N GLY A 102 -27.59 1.36 -12.35
CA GLY A 102 -28.07 2.74 -12.40
C GLY A 102 -27.90 3.43 -11.04
N VAL A 103 -27.28 4.61 -11.03
CA VAL A 103 -26.97 5.37 -9.81
C VAL A 103 -27.20 6.87 -10.03
N GLU A 104 -27.71 7.52 -8.98
CA GLU A 104 -27.77 8.97 -8.85
C GLU A 104 -26.89 9.40 -7.67
N ILE A 105 -25.94 10.31 -7.92
CA ILE A 105 -25.07 10.92 -6.92
C ILE A 105 -25.40 12.40 -6.85
N ARG A 106 -25.69 12.88 -5.63
CA ARG A 106 -26.04 14.26 -5.36
C ARG A 106 -25.10 14.87 -4.34
N GLU A 107 -24.83 16.15 -4.48
CA GLU A 107 -24.24 17.00 -3.45
C GLU A 107 -25.32 17.98 -3.03
N GLU A 108 -25.86 17.78 -1.82
CA GLU A 108 -27.06 18.48 -1.35
C GLU A 108 -28.23 18.38 -2.37
N ASP A 109 -28.65 19.52 -2.94
CA ASP A 109 -29.73 19.58 -3.93
C ASP A 109 -29.26 19.38 -5.38
N SER A 110 -27.94 19.45 -5.64
CA SER A 110 -27.36 19.38 -6.98
C SER A 110 -27.08 17.93 -7.39
N ILE A 111 -27.49 17.54 -8.60
CA ILE A 111 -27.14 16.25 -9.18
C ILE A 111 -25.71 16.37 -9.74
N LEU A 112 -24.78 15.61 -9.17
CA LEU A 112 -23.42 15.51 -9.68
C LEU A 112 -23.33 14.50 -10.83
N PHE A 113 -24.03 13.37 -10.68
CA PHE A 113 -24.05 12.31 -11.68
C PHE A 113 -25.37 11.55 -11.64
N ARG A 114 -25.88 11.18 -12.81
CA ARG A 114 -27.01 10.27 -12.98
C ARG A 114 -26.77 9.44 -14.23
N GLY A 115 -26.63 8.14 -14.05
CA GLY A 115 -26.19 7.26 -15.13
C GLY A 115 -25.98 5.81 -14.69
N GLY A 116 -25.39 5.01 -15.59
CA GLY A 116 -24.96 3.65 -15.33
C GLY A 116 -23.49 3.58 -14.91
N TYR A 117 -23.19 2.70 -13.95
CA TYR A 117 -21.85 2.43 -13.43
C TYR A 117 -21.55 0.92 -13.46
N THR A 118 -20.28 0.55 -13.69
CA THR A 118 -19.78 -0.80 -13.46
C THR A 118 -18.39 -0.78 -12.85
N GLU A 119 -18.18 -1.58 -11.79
CA GLU A 119 -16.87 -1.70 -11.12
C GLU A 119 -15.83 -2.34 -12.04
N ASP A 120 -16.23 -3.34 -12.84
CA ASP A 120 -15.33 -4.18 -13.64
C ASP A 120 -14.52 -3.39 -14.67
N LEU A 121 -15.15 -2.37 -15.26
CA LEU A 121 -14.55 -1.52 -16.28
C LEU A 121 -14.24 -0.11 -15.77
N PHE A 122 -14.49 0.17 -14.48
CA PHE A 122 -14.43 1.50 -13.88
C PHE A 122 -15.16 2.56 -14.73
N LEU A 123 -16.32 2.16 -15.27
CA LEU A 123 -16.99 2.91 -16.33
C LEU A 123 -18.19 3.69 -15.79
N PHE A 124 -18.28 4.97 -16.13
CA PHE A 124 -19.43 5.84 -15.86
C PHE A 124 -20.04 6.31 -17.19
N ILE A 125 -21.30 5.97 -17.43
CA ILE A 125 -22.05 6.41 -18.61
C ILE A 125 -23.27 7.17 -18.13
N ARG A 126 -23.51 8.36 -18.68
CA ARG A 126 -24.67 9.18 -18.34
C ARG A 126 -25.96 8.59 -18.89
N GLU A 127 -27.09 9.07 -18.39
CA GLU A 127 -28.43 8.65 -18.82
C GLU A 127 -28.68 8.87 -20.33
N ASP A 128 -28.01 9.84 -20.95
CA ASP A 128 -28.07 10.12 -22.39
C ASP A 128 -27.20 9.18 -23.25
N GLY A 129 -26.45 8.28 -22.60
CA GLY A 129 -25.55 7.32 -23.25
C GLY A 129 -24.15 7.87 -23.55
N GLU A 130 -23.89 9.14 -23.22
CA GLU A 130 -22.54 9.70 -23.34
C GLU A 130 -21.64 9.23 -22.19
N PRO A 131 -20.39 8.84 -22.46
CA PRO A 131 -19.44 8.53 -21.41
C PRO A 131 -19.19 9.75 -20.52
N ASP A 132 -19.20 9.57 -19.20
CA ASP A 132 -18.85 10.66 -18.30
C ASP A 132 -17.35 10.96 -18.40
N SER A 133 -17.00 12.25 -18.44
CA SER A 133 -15.61 12.71 -18.59
C SER A 133 -14.69 12.21 -17.46
N ASP A 134 -15.25 11.73 -16.35
CA ASP A 134 -14.57 11.10 -15.22
C ASP A 134 -13.87 9.77 -15.56
N LEU A 135 -14.16 9.16 -16.71
CA LEU A 135 -13.55 7.90 -17.16
C LEU A 135 -12.02 7.94 -17.28
N PHE A 136 -11.47 9.12 -17.56
CA PHE A 136 -10.03 9.34 -17.68
C PHE A 136 -9.68 10.73 -17.14
N HIS A 137 -9.80 10.95 -15.83
CA HIS A 137 -9.16 12.10 -15.19
C HIS A 137 -7.64 11.95 -15.27
N VAL A 138 -7.07 12.30 -16.41
CA VAL A 138 -5.64 12.54 -16.55
C VAL A 138 -5.40 13.93 -15.96
N THR A 139 -5.14 13.99 -14.67
CA THR A 139 -4.67 15.22 -14.05
C THR A 139 -3.18 15.40 -14.33
N TYR A 140 -2.76 16.63 -14.59
CA TYR A 140 -1.35 16.99 -14.68
C TYR A 140 -1.05 18.09 -13.68
N SER A 141 0.09 17.96 -13.00
CA SER A 141 0.53 18.95 -12.03
C SER A 141 1.39 20.02 -12.69
N VAL A 142 1.00 21.29 -12.53
CA VAL A 142 1.83 22.44 -12.90
C VAL A 142 2.10 23.24 -11.64
N ASN A 143 3.37 23.38 -11.26
CA ASN A 143 3.79 24.11 -10.05
C ASN A 143 3.09 23.64 -8.75
N GLY A 144 2.76 22.35 -8.65
CA GLY A 144 2.11 21.76 -7.47
C GLY A 144 0.60 21.96 -7.41
N VAL A 145 -0.03 22.50 -8.46
CA VAL A 145 -1.48 22.57 -8.61
C VAL A 145 -1.91 21.52 -9.63
N GLU A 146 -2.89 20.69 -9.28
CA GLU A 146 -3.46 19.72 -10.21
C GLU A 146 -4.48 20.37 -11.13
N HIS A 147 -4.35 20.09 -12.43
CA HIS A 147 -5.26 20.52 -13.46
C HIS A 147 -5.88 19.31 -14.14
N ASP A 148 -7.16 19.39 -14.51
CA ASP A 148 -7.80 18.39 -15.39
C ASP A 148 -7.27 18.51 -16.83
N ALA A 149 -7.67 17.57 -17.69
CA ALA A 149 -7.30 17.56 -19.11
C ALA A 149 -7.74 18.83 -19.86
N ASP A 150 -8.74 19.55 -19.35
CA ASP A 150 -9.27 20.80 -19.88
C ASP A 150 -8.55 22.05 -19.33
N GLY A 151 -7.65 21.87 -18.35
CA GLY A 151 -6.86 22.92 -17.71
C GLY A 151 -7.51 23.58 -16.49
N ASN A 152 -8.68 23.11 -16.03
CA ASN A 152 -9.30 23.60 -14.81
C ASN A 152 -8.57 23.07 -13.58
N VAL A 153 -8.49 23.90 -12.54
CA VAL A 153 -7.89 23.48 -11.27
C VAL A 153 -8.79 22.45 -10.60
N VAL A 154 -8.23 21.29 -10.28
CA VAL A 154 -8.91 20.21 -9.55
C VAL A 154 -8.37 20.18 -8.13
N ASP A 155 -9.27 20.06 -7.16
CA ASP A 155 -8.88 19.79 -5.78
C ASP A 155 -8.51 18.31 -5.64
N PRO A 156 -7.24 17.96 -5.37
CA PRO A 156 -6.78 16.58 -5.31
C PRO A 156 -7.41 15.78 -4.15
N HIS A 157 -7.97 16.45 -3.13
CA HIS A 157 -8.62 15.79 -2.00
C HIS A 157 -10.12 15.61 -2.18
N ARG A 158 -10.72 16.16 -3.23
CA ARG A 158 -12.14 15.92 -3.50
C ARG A 158 -12.35 14.45 -3.88
N PRO A 159 -13.27 13.72 -3.21
CA PRO A 159 -13.52 12.32 -3.54
C PRO A 159 -14.15 12.17 -4.93
N SER A 160 -13.69 11.17 -5.68
CA SER A 160 -14.25 10.80 -6.99
C SER A 160 -15.59 10.10 -6.86
N LEU A 161 -16.37 10.04 -7.95
CA LEU A 161 -17.67 9.36 -7.98
C LEU A 161 -17.56 7.86 -7.59
N SER A 162 -16.53 7.17 -8.07
CA SER A 162 -16.27 5.77 -7.71
C SER A 162 -15.97 5.59 -6.22
N THR A 163 -15.25 6.53 -5.62
CA THR A 163 -14.97 6.52 -4.18
C THR A 163 -16.26 6.69 -3.39
N LEU A 164 -17.13 7.62 -3.80
CA LEU A 164 -18.42 7.84 -3.15
C LEU A 164 -19.32 6.60 -3.21
N ILE A 165 -19.41 5.94 -4.38
CA ILE A 165 -20.14 4.67 -4.52
C ILE A 165 -19.55 3.62 -3.59
N ARG A 166 -18.22 3.40 -3.66
CA ARG A 166 -17.53 2.39 -2.84
C ARG A 166 -17.80 2.59 -1.35
N PHE A 167 -17.65 3.81 -0.82
CA PHE A 167 -17.89 4.08 0.60
C PHE A 167 -19.38 4.01 0.98
N SER A 168 -20.30 4.41 0.10
CA SER A 168 -21.75 4.32 0.35
C SER A 168 -22.23 2.87 0.51
N GLN A 169 -21.54 1.92 -0.12
CA GLN A 169 -21.85 0.48 -0.03
C GLN A 169 -21.24 -0.19 1.21
N LEU A 170 -20.67 0.58 2.15
CA LEU A 170 -20.01 0.09 3.36
C LEU A 170 -18.90 -0.93 3.03
N PRO A 171 -17.78 -0.46 2.45
CA PRO A 171 -16.73 -1.34 1.97
C PRO A 171 -16.14 -2.12 3.15
N GLN A 172 -15.90 -3.41 2.90
CA GLN A 172 -15.20 -4.26 3.85
C GLN A 172 -13.72 -3.90 3.85
N ALA A 173 -13.07 -4.08 5.01
CA ALA A 173 -11.64 -3.85 5.14
C ALA A 173 -10.88 -4.90 4.31
N ASP A 174 -10.32 -4.47 3.18
CA ASP A 174 -9.80 -5.31 2.10
C ASP A 174 -8.27 -5.32 2.00
N ALA A 175 -7.61 -4.28 2.53
CA ALA A 175 -6.16 -4.11 2.46
C ALA A 175 -5.52 -4.04 3.86
N HIS A 176 -4.24 -4.38 3.96
CA HIS A 176 -3.48 -4.25 5.20
C HIS A 176 -2.06 -3.75 4.94
N ARG A 177 -1.38 -3.25 5.97
CA ARG A 177 0.07 -2.97 5.86
C ARG A 177 0.86 -4.26 6.03
N GLY A 178 2.05 -4.31 5.47
CA GLY A 178 2.96 -5.44 5.66
C GLY A 178 2.96 -6.39 4.46
N ASN A 179 3.85 -6.11 3.53
CA ASN A 179 4.07 -6.95 2.37
C ASN A 179 4.82 -8.25 2.73
N SER A 180 4.17 -9.39 2.52
CA SER A 180 4.70 -10.72 2.86
C SER A 180 5.95 -11.11 2.07
N LEU A 181 6.06 -10.66 0.81
CA LEU A 181 7.22 -10.94 -0.04
C LEU A 181 8.48 -10.25 0.51
N MET A 182 8.37 -8.98 0.89
CA MET A 182 9.47 -8.20 1.47
C MET A 182 9.93 -8.80 2.81
N TRP A 183 8.99 -9.25 3.65
CA TRP A 183 9.33 -9.97 4.87
C TRP A 183 10.12 -11.25 4.58
N PHE A 184 9.66 -12.06 3.61
CA PHE A 184 10.34 -13.28 3.23
C PHE A 184 11.75 -13.01 2.66
N LEU A 185 11.91 -11.99 1.82
CA LEU A 185 13.21 -11.62 1.27
C LEU A 185 14.16 -11.10 2.35
N GLY A 186 13.65 -10.29 3.30
CA GLY A 186 14.38 -9.85 4.48
C GLY A 186 14.86 -11.04 5.33
N LEU A 187 13.99 -12.02 5.58
CA LEU A 187 14.31 -13.26 6.29
C LEU A 187 15.36 -14.09 5.54
N PHE A 188 15.23 -14.22 4.22
CA PHE A 188 16.17 -14.94 3.39
C PHE A 188 17.58 -14.33 3.44
N LEU A 189 17.69 -13.00 3.34
CA LEU A 189 18.97 -12.30 3.47
C LEU A 189 19.56 -12.41 4.89
N ALA A 190 18.74 -12.35 5.94
CA ALA A 190 19.18 -12.60 7.30
C ALA A 190 19.75 -14.03 7.45
N GLY A 191 19.10 -15.01 6.81
CA GLY A 191 19.58 -16.39 6.73
C GLY A 191 20.95 -16.48 6.03
N ILE A 192 21.11 -15.82 4.89
CA ILE A 192 22.41 -15.73 4.19
C ILE A 192 23.47 -15.10 5.09
N ALA A 193 23.18 -13.98 5.75
CA ALA A 193 24.11 -13.33 6.65
C ALA A 193 24.55 -14.27 7.79
N ALA A 194 23.60 -14.98 8.40
CA ALA A 194 23.88 -15.95 9.47
C ALA A 194 24.78 -17.11 8.97
N LEU A 195 24.55 -17.61 7.75
CA LEU A 195 25.39 -18.63 7.13
C LEU A 195 26.80 -18.12 6.86
N LEU A 196 26.94 -16.91 6.30
CA LEU A 196 28.23 -16.27 6.03
C LEU A 196 29.04 -16.05 7.31
N ILE A 197 28.40 -15.72 8.43
CA ILE A 197 29.07 -15.53 9.72
C ILE A 197 29.47 -16.88 10.34
N LYS A 198 28.58 -17.88 10.28
CA LYS A 198 28.79 -19.18 10.92
C LYS A 198 29.83 -20.03 10.20
N PHE A 199 29.84 -19.98 8.87
CA PHE A 199 30.67 -20.83 8.02
C PHE A 199 31.77 -20.04 7.29
N ASP A 200 32.16 -18.87 7.81
CA ASP A 200 33.20 -18.00 7.25
C ASP A 200 34.48 -18.75 6.83
N ASP A 201 35.03 -19.58 7.71
CA ASP A 201 36.26 -20.31 7.44
C ASP A 201 36.05 -21.47 6.47
N THR A 202 34.90 -22.13 6.54
CA THR A 202 34.53 -23.22 5.62
C THR A 202 34.33 -22.69 4.19
N LEU A 203 33.65 -21.55 4.05
CA LEU A 203 33.41 -20.91 2.75
C LEU A 203 34.72 -20.42 2.12
N PHE A 204 35.62 -19.86 2.93
CA PHE A 204 36.94 -19.46 2.48
C PHE A 204 37.76 -20.65 1.98
N ARG A 205 37.81 -21.74 2.75
CA ARG A 205 38.53 -22.97 2.36
C ARG A 205 37.92 -23.63 1.12
N LEU A 206 36.59 -23.63 1.00
CA LEU A 206 35.87 -24.09 -0.19
C LEU A 206 36.20 -23.23 -1.41
N HIS A 207 36.27 -21.91 -1.27
CA HIS A 207 36.67 -21.04 -2.37
C HIS A 207 38.12 -21.30 -2.80
N LEU A 208 39.02 -21.48 -1.82
CA LEU A 208 40.42 -21.79 -2.07
C LEU A 208 40.66 -23.18 -2.66
N SER A 209 39.81 -24.17 -2.38
CA SER A 209 40.00 -25.53 -2.90
C SER A 209 39.96 -25.61 -4.43
N PHE A 210 39.38 -24.61 -5.09
CA PHE A 210 39.41 -24.48 -6.56
C PHE A 210 40.71 -23.91 -7.11
N ARG A 211 41.59 -23.37 -6.25
CA ARG A 211 42.84 -22.69 -6.66
C ARG A 211 44.09 -23.33 -6.07
N VAL A 212 44.00 -23.90 -4.88
CA VAL A 212 45.15 -24.37 -4.09
C VAL A 212 44.95 -25.82 -3.67
N LYS A 213 46.01 -26.62 -3.78
CA LYS A 213 46.00 -28.06 -3.48
C LYS A 213 45.80 -28.37 -1.99
N TYR A 214 46.31 -27.52 -1.11
CA TYR A 214 46.22 -27.64 0.35
C TYR A 214 45.58 -26.37 0.93
N PRO A 215 44.25 -26.20 0.82
CA PRO A 215 43.55 -25.01 1.30
C PRO A 215 43.48 -24.94 2.83
N GLU A 216 43.66 -26.07 3.51
CA GLU A 216 43.55 -26.17 4.96
C GLU A 216 44.70 -25.46 5.71
N ASP A 217 45.84 -25.29 5.05
CA ASP A 217 47.05 -24.67 5.60
C ASP A 217 47.08 -23.14 5.37
N ALA A 218 46.08 -22.59 4.68
CA ALA A 218 46.03 -21.18 4.32
C ALA A 218 45.40 -20.33 5.43
N GLU A 219 46.10 -19.28 5.86
CA GLU A 219 45.56 -18.26 6.76
C GLU A 219 44.85 -17.14 5.97
N PRO A 220 43.69 -16.64 6.44
CA PRO A 220 43.02 -15.50 5.82
C PRO A 220 43.87 -14.24 5.88
N SER A 221 43.93 -13.50 4.77
CA SER A 221 44.58 -12.18 4.75
C SER A 221 43.70 -11.11 5.41
N ASP A 222 44.29 -9.98 5.78
CA ASP A 222 43.54 -8.83 6.31
C ASP A 222 42.44 -8.34 5.35
N TRP A 223 42.69 -8.41 4.04
CA TRP A 223 41.70 -8.07 3.03
C TRP A 223 40.50 -9.02 3.03
N GLU A 224 40.75 -10.31 3.22
CA GLU A 224 39.68 -11.31 3.35
C GLU A 224 38.89 -11.14 4.65
N ILE A 225 39.56 -10.84 5.76
CA ILE A 225 38.87 -10.53 7.02
C ILE A 225 37.98 -9.29 6.87
N PHE A 226 38.48 -8.26 6.17
CA PHE A 226 37.71 -7.06 5.86
C PHE A 226 36.49 -7.36 4.98
N SER A 227 36.66 -8.13 3.90
CA SER A 227 35.58 -8.48 2.96
C SER A 227 34.45 -9.27 3.66
N ARG A 228 34.81 -10.17 4.59
CA ARG A 228 33.86 -10.91 5.44
C ARG A 228 33.05 -9.97 6.31
N ILE A 229 33.72 -9.11 7.08
CA ILE A 229 33.04 -8.14 7.96
C ILE A 229 32.11 -7.24 7.14
N PHE A 230 32.60 -6.71 6.01
CA PHE A 230 31.82 -5.86 5.13
C PHE A 230 30.57 -6.59 4.63
N SER A 231 30.71 -7.82 4.15
CA SER A 231 29.60 -8.64 3.65
C SER A 231 28.56 -8.89 4.75
N TRP A 232 29.00 -9.26 5.95
CA TRP A 232 28.09 -9.51 7.08
C TRP A 232 27.27 -8.26 7.43
N ILE A 233 27.92 -7.09 7.50
CA ILE A 233 27.26 -5.81 7.78
C ILE A 233 26.31 -5.45 6.64
N ALA A 234 26.75 -5.56 5.39
CA ALA A 234 25.96 -5.22 4.21
C ALA A 234 24.67 -6.06 4.13
N PHE A 235 24.76 -7.38 4.26
CA PHE A 235 23.58 -8.25 4.25
C PHE A 235 22.66 -8.01 5.45
N THR A 236 23.21 -7.70 6.63
CA THR A 236 22.41 -7.36 7.81
C THR A 236 21.63 -6.06 7.60
N LEU A 237 22.29 -5.01 7.09
CA LEU A 237 21.64 -3.73 6.82
C LEU A 237 20.62 -3.85 5.68
N LEU A 238 20.93 -4.61 4.63
CA LEU A 238 20.00 -4.85 3.53
C LEU A 238 18.75 -5.61 3.99
N SER A 239 18.93 -6.65 4.80
CA SER A 239 17.83 -7.39 5.44
C SER A 239 16.95 -6.46 6.29
N LEU A 240 17.56 -5.62 7.13
CA LEU A 240 16.84 -4.62 7.92
C LEU A 240 16.07 -3.62 7.05
N GLY A 241 16.69 -3.12 5.98
CA GLY A 241 16.06 -2.21 5.03
C GLY A 241 14.82 -2.82 4.36
N LEU A 242 14.89 -4.10 3.97
CA LEU A 242 13.74 -4.81 3.40
C LEU A 242 12.61 -4.99 4.40
N PHE A 243 12.92 -5.35 5.64
CA PHE A 243 11.91 -5.46 6.69
C PHE A 243 11.20 -4.13 6.94
N ILE A 244 11.93 -3.02 6.97
CA ILE A 244 11.35 -1.68 7.13
C ILE A 244 10.51 -1.30 5.91
N ALA A 245 11.04 -1.48 4.71
CA ALA A 245 10.33 -1.14 3.47
C ALA A 245 9.01 -1.92 3.36
N GLY A 246 9.03 -3.22 3.64
CA GLY A 246 7.83 -4.04 3.55
C GLY A 246 6.77 -3.74 4.61
N LEU A 247 7.12 -3.14 5.76
CA LEU A 247 6.13 -2.66 6.74
C LEU A 247 5.34 -1.45 6.26
N VAL A 248 5.96 -0.62 5.42
CA VAL A 248 5.35 0.62 4.92
C VAL A 248 4.39 0.33 3.77
N ILE A 249 4.74 -0.65 2.92
CA ILE A 249 3.96 -1.05 1.75
C ILE A 249 2.58 -1.57 2.18
N ILE A 250 1.54 -1.05 1.53
CA ILE A 250 0.16 -1.53 1.60
C ILE A 250 0.03 -2.71 0.64
N SER A 251 -0.63 -3.78 1.07
CA SER A 251 -0.73 -5.05 0.35
C SER A 251 -2.07 -5.73 0.57
#